data_AF-A0A7G9GAB9-F1
#
_entry.id   AF-A0A7G9GAB9-F1
#
_cell.length_a   1.000
_cell.length_b   1.000
_cell.length_c   1.000
_cell.angle_alpha   90.00
_cell.angle_beta   90.00
_cell.angle_gamma   90.00
#
_symmetry.space_group_name_H-M   'P 1'
#
loop_
_entity.id
_entity.type
_entity.pdbx_description
1 polymer ?
#
loop_
_entity_poly.entity_id
_entity_poly.type
_entity_poly.pdbx_seq_one_letter_code
_entity_poly.pdbx_strand_id
1 'polypeptide(L)'
;MYMKRNKRLLAILLAVILCVTMLTACGGSKLSGTYHSQGLISQSFTFDGDQVTMSAFGINASGTYQIDGGQIIITYTLFGQEYTWEQSFSQSGNVINIGGTEFEK
;
A
#
# COMPACT_ATOMS: atom_id res chain seq x y z
N MET A 1 -27.90 -17.83 -45.48
CA MET A 1 -26.93 -18.35 -44.50
C MET A 1 -26.94 -17.44 -43.27
N TYR A 2 -26.92 -18.03 -42.08
CA TYR A 2 -27.47 -17.53 -40.82
C TYR A 2 -26.67 -16.39 -40.17
N MET A 3 -27.13 -15.14 -40.24
CA MET A 3 -26.50 -13.98 -39.55
C MET A 3 -27.03 -13.78 -38.12
N LYS A 4 -27.18 -14.88 -37.37
CA LYS A 4 -27.83 -14.89 -36.05
C LYS A 4 -27.00 -15.66 -35.02
N ARG A 5 -25.70 -15.35 -34.88
CA ARG A 5 -24.87 -16.02 -33.85
C ARG A 5 -23.70 -15.23 -33.28
N ASN A 6 -23.63 -13.91 -33.46
CA ASN A 6 -22.40 -13.16 -33.12
C ASN A 6 -22.55 -12.15 -31.95
N LYS A 7 -23.78 -11.79 -31.56
CA LYS A 7 -24.00 -10.83 -30.45
C LYS A 7 -23.63 -11.41 -29.07
N ARG A 8 -23.81 -12.72 -28.87
CA ARG A 8 -23.45 -13.40 -27.62
C ARG A 8 -21.93 -13.53 -27.45
N LEU A 9 -21.21 -13.82 -28.53
CA LEU A 9 -19.75 -13.89 -28.52
C LEU A 9 -19.12 -12.52 -28.25
N LEU A 10 -19.66 -11.46 -28.85
CA LEU A 10 -19.21 -10.09 -28.61
C LEU A 10 -19.44 -9.65 -27.15
N ALA A 11 -20.60 -9.98 -26.58
CA ALA A 11 -20.93 -9.66 -25.18
C ALA A 11 -20.03 -10.42 -24.18
N ILE A 12 -19.70 -11.68 -24.47
CA ILE A 12 -18.76 -12.46 -23.64
C ILE A 12 -17.35 -11.88 -23.75
N LEU A 13 -16.90 -11.49 -24.95
CA LEU A 13 -15.58 -10.88 -25.14
C LEU A 13 -15.46 -9.55 -24.38
N LEU A 14 -16.51 -8.70 -24.44
CA LEU A 14 -16.58 -7.43 -23.70
C LEU A 14 -16.58 -7.65 -22.18
N ALA A 15 -17.28 -8.66 -21.68
CA ALA A 15 -17.28 -9.01 -20.26
C ALA A 15 -15.92 -9.53 -19.78
N VAL A 16 -15.22 -10.33 -20.61
CA VAL A 16 -13.87 -10.82 -20.29
C VAL A 16 -12.86 -9.67 -20.28
N ILE A 17 -12.93 -8.74 -21.23
CA ILE A 17 -12.07 -7.56 -21.26
C ILE A 17 -12.32 -6.65 -20.04
N LEU A 18 -13.58 -6.47 -19.63
CA LEU A 18 -13.93 -5.73 -18.41
C LEU A 18 -13.36 -6.41 -17.14
N CYS A 19 -13.47 -7.73 -17.04
CA CYS A 19 -12.90 -8.49 -15.92
C CYS A 19 -11.37 -8.39 -15.87
N VAL A 20 -10.68 -8.37 -17.01
CA VAL A 20 -9.21 -8.27 -17.05
C VAL A 20 -8.72 -6.87 -16.62
N THR A 21 -9.49 -5.81 -16.89
CA THR A 21 -9.14 -4.44 -16.46
C THR A 21 -9.35 -4.17 -14.96
N MET A 22 -10.09 -5.01 -14.25
CA MET A 22 -10.26 -4.88 -12.80
C MET A 22 -9.12 -5.53 -11.99
N LEU A 23 -8.28 -6.36 -12.63
CA LEU A 23 -7.16 -7.05 -11.94
C LEU A 23 -5.90 -6.19 -11.76
N THR A 24 -5.86 -4.97 -12.29
CA THR A 24 -4.69 -4.08 -12.12
C THR A 24 -4.70 -3.27 -10.81
N ALA A 25 -5.63 -3.53 -9.90
CA ALA A 25 -5.81 -2.70 -8.69
C ALA A 25 -5.27 -3.30 -7.38
N CYS A 26 -4.60 -4.45 -7.39
CA CYS A 26 -3.98 -5.02 -6.19
C CYS A 26 -2.45 -4.99 -6.31
N GLY A 27 -1.84 -3.82 -6.16
CA GLY A 27 -0.39 -3.71 -6.16
C GLY A 27 0.11 -2.36 -6.62
N GLY A 28 -0.22 -1.31 -5.87
CA GLY A 28 0.55 -0.06 -5.98
C GLY A 28 2.04 -0.34 -5.81
N SER A 29 2.89 0.46 -6.46
CA SER A 29 4.35 0.35 -6.32
C SER A 29 4.73 0.30 -4.84
N LYS A 30 5.51 -0.73 -4.46
CA LYS A 30 5.98 -0.86 -3.08
C LYS A 30 6.90 0.30 -2.73
N LEU A 31 6.81 0.75 -1.48
CA LEU A 31 7.73 1.72 -0.92
C LEU A 31 9.08 1.04 -0.73
N SER A 32 10.13 1.83 -0.80
CA SER A 32 11.49 1.36 -0.57
C SER A 32 12.31 2.43 0.13
N GLY A 33 13.26 2.00 0.94
CA GLY A 33 14.18 2.87 1.66
C GLY A 33 13.61 3.39 2.98
N THR A 34 14.38 4.26 3.63
CA THR A 34 14.05 4.83 4.93
C THR A 34 13.49 6.23 4.78
N TYR A 35 12.41 6.52 5.48
CA TYR A 35 11.78 7.84 5.56
C TYR A 35 11.85 8.32 7.01
N HIS A 36 12.26 9.57 7.22
CA HIS A 36 12.47 10.18 8.52
C HIS A 36 11.50 11.34 8.76
N SER A 37 10.95 11.43 9.97
CA SER A 37 10.10 12.56 10.35
C SER A 37 10.92 13.83 10.54
N GLN A 38 10.39 14.97 10.10
CA GLN A 38 11.03 16.28 10.29
C GLN A 38 10.75 16.93 11.67
N GLY A 39 10.03 16.23 12.56
CA GLY A 39 9.66 16.74 13.88
C GLY A 39 10.76 16.61 14.95
N LEU A 40 10.52 17.19 16.13
CA LEU A 40 11.44 17.17 17.28
C LEU A 40 11.76 15.75 17.79
N ILE A 41 10.84 14.80 17.58
CA ILE A 41 11.02 13.40 17.95
C ILE A 41 11.36 12.64 16.68
N SER A 42 12.57 12.09 16.63
CA SER A 42 13.03 11.25 15.52
C SER A 42 12.17 9.99 15.42
N GLN A 43 11.42 9.88 14.33
CA GLN A 43 10.68 8.69 13.92
C GLN A 43 11.11 8.30 12.52
N SER A 44 11.12 7.01 12.21
CA SER A 44 11.44 6.55 10.87
C SER A 44 10.69 5.29 10.46
N PHE A 45 10.43 5.19 9.16
CA PHE A 45 9.90 3.98 8.52
C PHE A 45 10.89 3.50 7.46
N THR A 46 11.37 2.27 7.59
CA THR A 46 12.19 1.62 6.56
C THR A 46 11.37 0.55 5.85
N PHE A 47 11.16 0.72 4.56
CA PHE A 47 10.39 -0.19 3.71
C PHE A 47 11.30 -1.04 2.84
N ASP A 48 11.03 -2.35 2.80
CA ASP A 48 11.72 -3.32 1.94
C ASP A 48 10.71 -4.39 1.47
N GLY A 49 10.27 -4.26 0.21
CA GLY A 49 9.21 -5.10 -0.33
C GLY A 49 7.90 -4.93 0.43
N ASP A 50 7.42 -6.00 1.05
CA ASP A 50 6.21 -6.00 1.89
C ASP A 50 6.49 -5.69 3.36
N GLN A 51 7.76 -5.57 3.74
CA GLN A 51 8.16 -5.38 5.12
C GLN A 51 8.35 -3.91 5.45
N VAL A 52 8.09 -3.59 6.71
CA VAL A 52 8.35 -2.28 7.30
C VAL A 52 9.00 -2.43 8.65
N THR A 53 10.00 -1.61 8.92
CA THR A 53 10.56 -1.40 10.26
C THR A 53 10.30 0.03 10.69
N MET A 54 9.62 0.18 11.81
CA MET A 54 9.29 1.45 12.44
C MET A 54 10.25 1.69 13.59
N SER A 55 10.77 2.92 13.72
CA SER A 55 11.56 3.35 14.87
C SER A 55 10.97 4.63 15.46
N ALA A 56 10.75 4.64 16.76
CA ALA A 56 10.33 5.82 17.51
C ALA A 56 10.82 5.71 18.95
N PHE A 57 11.33 6.81 19.52
CA PHE A 57 11.81 6.85 20.92
C PHE A 57 12.84 5.74 21.27
N GLY A 58 13.67 5.33 20.32
CA GLY A 58 14.67 4.26 20.51
C GLY A 58 14.06 2.84 20.57
N ILE A 59 12.77 2.69 20.30
CA ILE A 59 12.07 1.42 20.19
C ILE A 59 11.86 1.12 18.71
N ASN A 60 12.17 -0.12 18.31
CA ASN A 60 11.94 -0.61 16.96
C ASN A 60 10.83 -1.66 16.97
N ALA A 61 9.98 -1.61 15.96
CA ALA A 61 8.97 -2.63 15.68
C ALA A 61 9.01 -2.97 14.19
N SER A 62 8.92 -4.26 13.86
CA SER A 62 8.94 -4.74 12.48
C SER A 62 7.68 -5.53 12.17
N GLY A 63 7.31 -5.52 10.89
CA GLY A 63 6.08 -6.11 10.43
C GLY A 63 5.91 -6.00 8.93
N THR A 64 4.68 -6.17 8.48
CA THR A 64 4.27 -6.00 7.09
C THR A 64 3.39 -4.79 6.94
N TYR A 65 3.30 -4.30 5.69
CA TYR A 65 2.38 -3.22 5.38
C TYR A 65 1.67 -3.45 4.05
N GLN A 66 0.52 -2.79 3.92
CA GLN A 66 -0.22 -2.67 2.68
C GLN A 66 -0.73 -1.24 2.54
N ILE A 67 -0.85 -0.79 1.29
CA ILE A 67 -1.48 0.49 0.96
C ILE A 67 -2.74 0.18 0.16
N ASP A 68 -3.87 0.67 0.64
CA ASP A 68 -5.17 0.51 -0.01
C ASP A 68 -5.97 1.80 0.10
N GLY A 69 -6.52 2.28 -1.03
CA GLY A 69 -7.44 3.42 -1.04
C GLY A 69 -6.94 4.73 -0.40
N GLY A 70 -5.62 4.99 -0.35
CA GLY A 70 -5.06 6.15 0.34
C GLY A 70 -4.92 5.95 1.86
N GLN A 71 -4.89 4.71 2.31
CA GLN A 71 -4.57 4.31 3.67
C GLN A 71 -3.35 3.39 3.67
N ILE A 72 -2.58 3.43 4.75
CA ILE A 72 -1.53 2.46 5.05
C ILE A 72 -1.98 1.64 6.25
N ILE A 73 -1.91 0.32 6.12
CA ILE A 73 -2.21 -0.64 7.18
C ILE A 73 -0.93 -1.39 7.49
N ILE A 74 -0.46 -1.30 8.72
CA ILE A 74 0.76 -1.94 9.20
C ILE A 74 0.39 -2.98 10.25
N THR A 75 0.80 -4.22 10.04
CA THR A 75 0.72 -5.29 11.04
C THR A 75 2.11 -5.56 11.56
N TYR A 76 2.34 -5.39 12.86
CA TYR A 76 3.67 -5.49 13.47
C TYR A 76 3.62 -6.22 14.80
N THR A 77 4.75 -6.78 15.21
CA THR A 77 4.89 -7.42 16.53
C THR A 77 5.71 -6.53 17.45
N LEU A 78 5.21 -6.30 18.66
CA LEU A 78 5.93 -5.61 19.73
C LEU A 78 5.71 -6.37 21.05
N PHE A 79 6.78 -6.68 21.77
CA PHE A 79 6.74 -7.48 23.01
C PHE A 79 5.99 -8.82 22.87
N GLY A 80 6.12 -9.47 21.70
CA GLY A 80 5.50 -10.77 21.41
C GLY A 80 3.99 -10.71 21.18
N GLN A 81 3.42 -9.50 21.05
CA GLN A 81 2.01 -9.29 20.70
C GLN A 81 1.91 -8.66 19.30
N GLU A 82 0.95 -9.12 18.52
CA GLU A 82 0.65 -8.57 17.20
C GLU A 82 -0.32 -7.39 17.32
N TYR A 83 -0.04 -6.33 16.56
CA TYR A 83 -0.85 -5.13 16.48
C TYR A 83 -1.08 -4.78 15.01
N THR A 84 -2.27 -4.25 14.71
CA THR A 84 -2.58 -3.64 13.42
C THR A 84 -2.86 -2.16 13.62
N TRP A 85 -2.18 -1.34 12.84
CA TRP A 85 -2.29 0.11 12.87
C TRP A 85 -2.63 0.63 11.47
N GLU A 86 -3.71 1.39 11.37
CA GLU A 86 -4.24 1.92 10.11
C GLU A 86 -4.25 3.45 10.16
N GLN A 87 -3.75 4.08 9.10
CA GLN A 87 -3.69 5.53 8.98
C GLN A 87 -3.95 5.99 7.56
N SER A 88 -4.36 7.25 7.41
CA SER A 88 -4.33 7.93 6.11
C SER A 88 -2.91 7.95 5.55
N PHE A 89 -2.79 7.81 4.23
CA PHE A 89 -1.54 7.74 3.50
C PHE A 89 -1.59 8.57 2.22
N SER A 90 -0.54 9.34 1.99
CA SER A 90 -0.26 9.90 0.67
C SER A 90 1.23 9.94 0.40
N GLN A 91 1.61 9.97 -0.87
CA GLN A 91 3.01 10.05 -1.30
C GLN A 91 3.14 11.08 -2.42
N SER A 92 4.19 11.90 -2.33
CA SER A 92 4.59 12.84 -3.37
C SER A 92 6.11 12.81 -3.51
N GLY A 93 6.61 12.14 -4.55
CA GLY A 93 8.04 11.95 -4.76
C GLY A 93 8.71 11.20 -3.59
N ASN A 94 9.66 11.87 -2.94
CA ASN A 94 10.43 11.35 -1.80
C ASN A 94 9.79 11.63 -0.43
N VAL A 95 8.61 12.24 -0.41
CA VAL A 95 7.87 12.54 0.82
C VAL A 95 6.65 11.64 0.92
N ILE A 96 6.45 11.03 2.08
CA ILE A 96 5.22 10.33 2.44
C ILE A 96 4.55 11.07 3.59
N ASN A 97 3.23 11.07 3.62
CA ASN A 97 2.45 11.55 4.75
C ASN A 97 1.65 10.37 5.33
N ILE A 98 1.88 10.07 6.61
CA ILE A 98 1.18 9.02 7.35
C ILE A 98 0.43 9.69 8.51
N GLY A 99 -0.90 9.63 8.50
CA GLY A 99 -1.70 10.17 9.60
C GLY A 99 -1.57 11.69 9.82
N GLY A 100 -1.18 12.45 8.79
CA GLY A 100 -0.92 13.88 8.90
C GLY A 100 0.54 14.25 9.20
N THR A 101 1.41 13.26 9.44
CA THR A 101 2.85 13.51 9.67
C THR A 101 3.65 13.24 8.40
N GLU A 102 4.51 14.17 8.03
CA GLU A 102 5.40 14.04 6.88
C GLU A 102 6.71 13.33 7.24
N PHE A 103 7.13 12.45 6.35
CA PHE A 103 8.40 11.75 6.40
C PHE A 103 9.10 11.87 5.05
N GLU A 104 10.39 12.18 5.08
CA GLU A 104 11.22 12.38 3.89
C GLU A 104 12.30 11.31 3.80
N LYS A 105 12.58 10.87 2.57
CA LYS A 105 13.55 9.81 2.27
C LYS A 105 15.00 10.26 2.39
#